data_AF-A0A5U6EU43-F1
#
_entry.id   AF-A0A5U6EU43-F1
#
_cell.length_a   1.000
_cell.length_b   1.000
_cell.length_c   1.000
_cell.angle_alpha   90.00
_cell.angle_beta   90.00
_cell.angle_gamma   90.00
#
_symmetry.space_group_name_H-M   'P 1'
#
loop_
_entity.id
_entity.type
_entity.pdbx_description
1 polymer ?
#
loop_
_entity_poly.entity_id
_entity_poly.type
_entity_poly.pdbx_seq_one_letter_code
_entity_poly.pdbx_strand_id
1 'polypeptide(L)'
;YSLMSLAACKIEIDSATAPNFRQFRYEVEKDYENWLSQLKLLAFRAGIPLRAELLQMVYDSADDLSVAAEAESLDLNKSRIHPDIYMNEILTGMRIIHQVLPVIMEKLEITDFELDESALHIGR
;
A
#
# COMPACT_ATOMS: atom_id res chain seq x y z
N TYR A 1 -10.21 -11.97 15.69
CA TYR A 1 -8.81 -11.68 16.01
C TYR A 1 -8.74 -10.37 16.78
N SER A 2 -7.97 -10.32 17.88
CA SER A 2 -7.87 -9.13 18.73
C SER A 2 -6.65 -8.30 18.31
N LEU A 3 -6.84 -7.02 17.99
CA LEU A 3 -5.74 -6.10 17.65
C LEU A 3 -4.69 -6.01 18.79
N MET A 4 -5.09 -6.34 20.02
CA MET A 4 -4.16 -6.45 21.14
C MET A 4 -3.04 -7.46 20.92
N SER A 5 -3.31 -8.57 20.24
CA SER A 5 -2.27 -9.57 19.94
C SER A 5 -1.22 -9.01 18.99
N LEU A 6 -1.65 -8.24 17.98
CA LEU A 6 -0.75 -7.57 17.05
C LEU A 6 0.03 -6.43 17.75
N ALA A 7 -0.63 -5.66 18.61
CA ALA A 7 0.03 -4.63 19.40
C ALA A 7 1.12 -5.21 20.33
N ALA A 8 0.84 -6.35 20.96
CA ALA A 8 1.80 -7.05 21.81
C ALA A 8 3.06 -7.46 21.03
N CYS A 9 2.95 -7.74 19.73
CA CYS A 9 4.10 -8.09 18.89
C CYS A 9 5.10 -6.94 18.73
N LYS A 10 4.66 -5.68 18.90
CA LYS A 10 5.49 -4.47 18.71
C LYS A 10 6.38 -4.14 19.92
N ILE A 11 6.25 -4.87 21.02
CA ILE A 11 7.03 -4.63 22.24
C ILE A 11 8.35 -5.41 22.15
N GLU A 12 9.43 -4.79 22.58
CA GLU A 12 10.71 -5.48 22.81
C GLU A 12 10.71 -6.14 24.20
N ILE A 13 10.81 -7.47 24.22
CA ILE A 13 10.78 -8.28 25.45
C ILE A 13 12.00 -9.19 25.47
N ASP A 14 12.67 -9.23 26.62
CA ASP A 14 13.81 -10.11 26.84
C ASP A 14 13.39 -11.60 26.85
N SER A 15 14.22 -12.44 26.26
CA SER A 15 13.94 -13.88 26.10
C SER A 15 13.89 -14.62 27.44
N ALA A 16 14.53 -14.11 28.49
CA ALA A 16 14.43 -14.69 29.83
C ALA A 16 13.06 -14.47 30.46
N THR A 17 12.36 -13.40 30.08
CA THR A 17 11.02 -13.07 30.60
C THR A 17 9.92 -13.80 29.82
N ALA A 18 10.08 -13.93 28.51
CA ALA A 18 9.09 -14.55 27.64
C ALA A 18 9.75 -15.45 26.57
N PRO A 19 10.10 -16.71 26.90
CA PRO A 19 10.86 -17.58 26.01
C PRO A 19 10.13 -17.93 24.71
N ASN A 20 8.80 -18.02 24.76
CA ASN A 20 7.96 -18.35 23.59
C ASN A 20 7.50 -17.11 22.81
N PHE A 21 7.92 -15.90 23.21
CA PHE A 21 7.44 -14.67 22.60
C PHE A 21 7.79 -14.56 21.11
N ARG A 22 8.95 -15.07 20.70
CA ARG A 22 9.33 -15.10 19.28
C ARG A 22 8.38 -15.94 18.43
N GLN A 23 7.97 -17.11 18.95
CA GLN A 23 7.03 -17.97 18.27
C GLN A 23 5.64 -17.33 18.22
N PHE A 24 5.17 -16.77 19.34
CA PHE A 24 3.93 -16.02 19.40
C PHE A 24 3.91 -14.87 18.39
N ARG A 25 4.99 -14.07 18.34
CA ARG A 25 5.14 -12.95 17.39
C ARG A 25 5.02 -13.44 15.95
N TYR A 26 5.76 -14.49 15.60
CA TYR A 26 5.71 -15.07 14.25
C TYR A 26 4.32 -15.58 13.86
N GLU A 27 3.64 -16.30 14.76
CA GLU A 27 2.30 -16.84 14.50
C GLU A 27 1.28 -15.71 14.29
N VAL A 28 1.31 -14.70 15.16
CA VAL A 28 0.40 -13.56 15.09
C VAL A 28 0.67 -12.71 13.84
N GLU A 29 1.93 -12.36 13.56
CA GLU A 29 2.28 -11.57 12.38
C GLU A 29 1.86 -12.26 11.08
N LYS A 30 2.09 -13.57 10.98
CA LYS A 30 1.67 -14.37 9.82
C LYS A 30 0.16 -14.43 9.66
N ASP A 31 -0.58 -14.59 10.74
CA ASP A 31 -2.04 -14.60 10.72
C ASP A 31 -2.60 -13.25 10.25
N TYR A 32 -2.04 -12.15 10.77
CA TYR A 32 -2.44 -10.80 10.38
C TYR A 32 -2.02 -10.45 8.96
N GLU A 33 -0.83 -10.86 8.50
CA GLU A 33 -0.39 -10.70 7.11
C GLU A 33 -1.40 -11.35 6.14
N ASN A 34 -1.80 -12.59 6.42
CA ASN A 34 -2.79 -13.30 5.60
C ASN A 34 -4.15 -12.59 5.61
N TRP A 35 -4.63 -12.22 6.80
CA TRP A 35 -5.92 -11.57 6.95
C TRP A 35 -5.97 -10.20 6.28
N LEU A 36 -4.96 -9.36 6.48
CA LEU A 36 -4.87 -8.04 5.87
C LEU A 36 -4.68 -8.13 4.36
N SER A 37 -3.93 -9.12 3.86
CA SER A 37 -3.81 -9.37 2.42
C SER A 37 -5.16 -9.74 1.78
N GLN A 38 -5.96 -10.56 2.46
CA GLN A 38 -7.32 -10.87 2.00
C GLN A 38 -8.23 -9.65 2.05
N LEU A 39 -8.16 -8.84 3.11
CA LEU A 39 -8.92 -7.61 3.23
C LEU A 39 -8.56 -6.60 2.13
N LYS A 40 -7.27 -6.45 1.83
CA LYS A 40 -6.78 -5.64 0.70
C LYS A 40 -7.37 -6.11 -0.62
N LEU A 41 -7.35 -7.43 -0.88
CA LEU A 41 -7.93 -8.01 -2.10
C LEU A 41 -9.45 -7.78 -2.19
N LEU A 42 -10.17 -7.84 -1.07
CA LEU A 42 -11.61 -7.57 -1.02
C LEU A 42 -11.94 -6.10 -1.27
N ALA A 43 -11.25 -5.19 -0.58
CA ALA A 43 -11.40 -3.74 -0.80
C ALA A 43 -11.11 -3.39 -2.26
N PHE A 44 -10.05 -3.98 -2.81
CA PHE A 44 -9.69 -3.85 -4.22
C PHE A 44 -10.82 -4.30 -5.16
N ARG A 45 -11.33 -5.52 -4.99
CA ARG A 45 -12.43 -6.05 -5.83
C ARG A 45 -13.72 -5.24 -5.71
N ALA A 46 -13.95 -4.61 -4.56
CA ALA A 46 -15.09 -3.75 -4.33
C ALA A 46 -14.89 -2.32 -4.85
N GLY A 47 -13.72 -1.98 -5.40
CA GLY A 47 -13.40 -0.62 -5.83
C GLY A 47 -13.34 0.38 -4.67
N ILE A 48 -13.12 -0.09 -3.44
CA ILE A 48 -13.07 0.75 -2.24
C ILE A 48 -11.63 1.25 -2.09
N PRO A 49 -11.41 2.58 -2.14
CA PRO A 49 -10.06 3.07 -2.05
C PRO A 49 -9.50 2.94 -0.64
N LEU A 50 -8.38 2.26 -0.48
CA LEU A 50 -7.64 2.20 0.78
C LEU A 50 -6.74 3.44 0.91
N ARG A 51 -6.83 4.09 2.07
CA ARG A 51 -6.11 5.33 2.41
C ARG A 51 -4.79 5.10 3.13
N ALA A 52 -4.58 3.89 3.63
CA ALA A 52 -3.37 3.47 4.33
C ALA A 52 -2.94 2.08 3.83
N GLU A 53 -1.63 1.84 3.81
CA GLU A 53 -1.08 0.52 3.51
C GLU A 53 -1.25 -0.38 4.74
N LEU A 54 -2.31 -1.17 4.75
CA LEU A 54 -2.70 -1.97 5.91
C LEU A 54 -1.59 -2.92 6.39
N LEU A 55 -0.73 -3.42 5.51
CA LEU A 55 0.38 -4.31 5.90
C LEU A 55 1.45 -3.61 6.75
N GLN A 56 1.51 -2.28 6.75
CA GLN A 56 2.36 -1.52 7.69
C GLN A 56 2.04 -1.86 9.13
N MET A 57 0.78 -2.19 9.46
CA MET A 57 0.41 -2.63 10.82
C MET A 57 1.20 -3.86 11.28
N VAL A 58 1.65 -4.71 10.35
CA VAL A 58 2.44 -5.92 10.65
C VAL A 58 3.93 -5.62 10.64
N TYR A 59 4.43 -4.89 9.66
CA TYR A 59 5.87 -4.74 9.46
C TYR A 59 6.49 -3.51 10.11
N ASP A 60 5.75 -2.43 10.28
CA ASP A 60 6.30 -1.18 10.79
C ASP A 60 6.43 -1.20 12.32
N SER A 61 7.33 -0.37 12.84
CA SER A 61 7.52 -0.22 14.29
C SER A 61 6.35 0.50 14.94
N ALA A 62 6.25 0.44 16.27
CA ALA A 62 5.23 1.19 17.01
C ALA A 62 5.35 2.70 16.78
N ASP A 63 6.58 3.21 16.67
CA ASP A 63 6.86 4.64 16.48
C ASP A 63 6.41 5.09 15.07
N ASP A 64 6.73 4.33 14.03
CA ASP A 64 6.32 4.62 12.65
C ASP A 64 4.79 4.63 12.51
N LEU A 65 4.12 3.65 13.14
CA LEU A 65 2.66 3.58 13.18
C LEU A 65 2.05 4.76 13.95
N SER A 66 2.69 5.22 15.02
CA SER A 66 2.25 6.40 15.77
C SER A 66 2.30 7.65 14.90
N VAL A 67 3.41 7.88 14.18
CA VAL A 67 3.56 9.02 13.27
C VAL A 67 2.51 8.98 12.16
N ALA A 68 2.27 7.81 11.57
CA ALA A 68 1.26 7.64 10.54
C ALA A 68 -0.16 7.90 11.07
N ALA A 69 -0.47 7.43 12.28
CA ALA A 69 -1.75 7.64 12.93
C ALA A 69 -1.99 9.11 13.31
N GLU A 70 -0.96 9.82 13.79
CA GLU A 70 -1.02 11.25 14.06
C GLU A 70 -1.28 12.06 12.80
N ALA A 71 -0.56 11.75 11.71
CA ALA A 71 -0.76 12.41 10.43
C ALA A 71 -2.17 12.21 9.87
N GLU A 72 -2.77 11.03 10.06
CA GLU A 72 -4.17 10.78 9.69
C GLU A 72 -5.16 11.51 10.62
N SER A 73 -4.92 11.53 11.93
CA SER A 73 -5.75 12.25 12.92
C SER A 73 -5.78 13.77 12.66
N LEU A 74 -4.66 14.32 12.19
CA LEU A 74 -4.53 15.71 11.79
C LEU A 74 -4.98 15.99 10.34
N ASP A 75 -5.62 15.02 9.68
CA ASP A 75 -6.13 15.10 8.31
C ASP A 75 -5.05 15.42 7.24
N LEU A 76 -3.76 15.27 7.56
CA LEU A 76 -2.65 15.57 6.66
C LEU A 76 -2.58 14.59 5.48
N ASN A 77 -3.15 13.39 5.64
CA ASN A 77 -3.16 12.32 4.63
C ASN A 77 -4.50 12.19 3.87
N LYS A 78 -5.43 13.15 3.99
CA LYS A 78 -6.78 13.06 3.41
C LYS A 78 -6.83 12.77 1.90
N SER A 79 -5.86 13.27 1.13
CA SER A 79 -5.76 13.08 -0.32
C SER A 79 -4.79 11.98 -0.74
N ARG A 80 -4.11 11.32 0.21
CA ARG A 80 -3.05 10.35 -0.11
C ARG A 80 -3.68 9.01 -0.48
N ILE A 81 -3.67 8.69 -1.77
CA ILE A 81 -3.91 7.34 -2.28
C ILE A 81 -2.56 6.62 -2.21
N HIS A 82 -2.46 5.51 -1.48
CA HIS A 82 -1.18 4.81 -1.35
C HIS A 82 -0.82 4.12 -2.67
N PRO A 83 0.26 4.53 -3.38
CA PRO A 83 0.55 4.04 -4.73
C PRO A 83 0.75 2.51 -4.76
N ASP A 84 1.35 1.94 -3.71
CA ASP A 84 1.63 0.50 -3.64
C ASP A 84 0.37 -0.36 -3.59
N ILE A 85 -0.78 0.20 -3.21
CA ILE A 85 -2.06 -0.50 -3.22
C ILE A 85 -2.60 -0.68 -4.64
N TYR A 86 -2.25 0.23 -5.55
CA TYR A 86 -2.75 0.27 -6.94
C TYR A 86 -1.67 0.02 -7.97
N MET A 87 -0.48 -0.41 -7.53
CA MET A 87 0.66 -0.52 -8.45
C MET A 87 0.37 -1.49 -9.59
N ASN A 88 -0.35 -2.58 -9.31
CA ASN A 88 -0.76 -3.53 -10.34
C ASN A 88 -1.71 -2.90 -11.37
N GLU A 89 -2.66 -2.07 -10.96
CA GLU A 89 -3.64 -1.43 -11.83
C GLU A 89 -3.01 -0.30 -12.62
N ILE A 90 -2.10 0.46 -12.01
CA ILE A 90 -1.28 1.46 -12.70
C ILE A 90 -0.46 0.75 -13.79
N LEU A 91 0.24 -0.34 -13.46
CA LEU A 91 1.03 -1.11 -14.43
C LEU A 91 0.16 -1.77 -15.51
N THR A 92 -1.05 -2.22 -15.16
CA THR A 92 -1.98 -2.84 -16.10
C THR A 92 -2.60 -1.79 -17.03
N GLY A 93 -3.00 -0.64 -16.49
CA GLY A 93 -3.49 0.51 -17.25
C GLY A 93 -2.43 1.04 -18.20
N MET A 94 -1.20 1.22 -17.73
CA MET A 94 -0.06 1.59 -18.59
C MET A 94 0.16 0.56 -19.70
N ARG A 95 0.10 -0.74 -19.41
CA ARG A 95 0.20 -1.79 -20.43
C ARG A 95 -0.91 -1.70 -21.49
N ILE A 96 -2.15 -1.48 -21.07
CA ILE A 96 -3.28 -1.31 -21.98
C ILE A 96 -3.09 -0.05 -22.84
N ILE A 97 -2.72 1.07 -22.23
CA ILE A 97 -2.44 2.32 -22.95
C ILE A 97 -1.35 2.10 -23.99
N HIS A 98 -0.25 1.43 -23.64
CA HIS A 98 0.83 1.10 -24.59
C HIS A 98 0.38 0.22 -25.76
N GLN A 99 -0.65 -0.61 -25.59
CA GLN A 99 -1.18 -1.45 -26.67
C GLN A 99 -2.20 -0.72 -27.54
N VAL A 100 -3.08 0.07 -26.92
CA VAL A 100 -4.23 0.68 -27.61
C VAL A 100 -3.87 2.03 -28.23
N LEU A 101 -3.02 2.82 -27.56
CA LEU A 101 -2.66 4.16 -28.01
C LEU A 101 -2.02 4.19 -29.41
N PRO A 102 -1.08 3.29 -29.78
CA PRO A 102 -0.54 3.25 -31.13
C PRO A 102 -1.59 2.96 -32.20
N VAL A 103 -2.54 2.07 -31.91
CA VAL A 103 -3.63 1.72 -32.83
C VAL A 103 -4.57 2.92 -33.03
N ILE A 104 -4.84 3.68 -31.97
CA ILE A 104 -5.62 4.92 -32.06
C ILE A 104 -4.88 5.97 -32.91
N MET A 105 -3.58 6.15 -32.68
CA MET A 105 -2.76 7.11 -33.42
C MET A 105 -2.72 6.79 -34.92
N GLU A 106 -2.58 5.50 -35.27
CA GLU A 106 -2.65 5.03 -36.65
C GLU A 106 -4.00 5.34 -37.29
N LYS A 107 -5.11 5.09 -36.58
CA LYS A 107 -6.47 5.37 -37.06
C LYS A 107 -6.77 6.85 -37.24
N LEU A 108 -6.13 7.71 -36.46
CA LEU A 108 -6.28 9.16 -36.52
C LEU A 108 -5.22 9.82 -37.41
N GLU A 109 -4.38 9.05 -38.09
CA GLU A 109 -3.31 9.51 -38.97
C GLU A 109 -2.30 10.45 -38.27
N ILE A 110 -2.11 10.28 -36.96
CA ILE A 110 -1.15 11.04 -36.16
C ILE A 110 0.22 10.37 -36.32
N THR A 111 1.15 11.04 -37.02
CA THR A 111 2.47 10.47 -37.37
C THR A 111 3.64 11.16 -36.68
N ASP A 112 3.42 12.33 -36.10
CA ASP A 112 4.42 13.26 -35.56
C ASP A 112 4.20 13.56 -34.06
N PHE A 113 3.68 12.59 -33.32
CA PHE A 113 3.53 12.74 -31.87
C PHE A 113 4.89 12.78 -31.18
N GLU A 114 5.24 13.93 -30.61
CA GLU A 114 6.37 14.11 -29.72
C GLU A 114 5.87 14.29 -28.28
N LEU A 115 6.47 13.55 -27.34
CA LEU A 115 6.14 13.67 -25.93
C LEU A 115 6.75 14.96 -25.38
N ASP A 116 5.90 15.91 -24.99
CA ASP A 116 6.33 17.08 -24.24
C ASP A 116 6.56 16.72 -22.77
N GLU A 117 7.83 16.54 -22.40
CA GLU A 117 8.24 16.19 -21.04
C GLU A 117 8.18 17.36 -20.07
N SER A 118 7.99 18.60 -20.55
CA SER A 118 8.05 19.81 -19.72
C SER A 118 6.98 19.84 -18.61
N ALA A 119 5.85 19.15 -18.81
CA ALA A 119 4.76 19.02 -17.85
C ALA A 119 4.81 17.74 -17.00
N LEU A 120 5.76 16.83 -17.25
CA LEU A 120 5.84 15.55 -16.53
C LEU A 120 6.51 15.66 -15.16
N HIS A 121 7.08 16.82 -14.82
CA HIS A 121 7.70 17.08 -13.54
C HIS A 121 6.70 17.74 -12.56
N ILE A 122 6.35 17.03 -11.49
CA ILE A 122 5.66 17.65 -10.35
C ILE A 122 6.73 18.29 -9.44
N GLY A 123 7.01 19.57 -9.69
CA GLY A 123 7.78 20.44 -8.79
C GLY A 123 9.30 20.32 -8.85
N ARG A 124 9.96 21.45 -8.58
CA ARG A 124 11.41 21.62 -8.42
C ARG A 124 11.79 21.42 -6.95
#